data_AF-A0A7H4N5B3-F1
#
_entry.id   AF-A0A7H4N5B3-F1
#
_cell.length_a   1.000
_cell.length_b   1.000
_cell.length_c   1.000
_cell.angle_alpha   90.00
_cell.angle_beta   90.00
_cell.angle_gamma   90.00
#
_symmetry.space_group_name_H-M   'P 1'
#
loop_
_entity.id
_entity.type
_entity.pdbx_description
1 polymer ?
#
loop_
_entity_poly.entity_id
_entity_poly.type
_entity_poly.pdbx_seq_one_letter_code
_entity_poly.pdbx_strand_id
1 'polypeptide(L)'
;MSLKLKKLVLVLVCYLLLLAGNAPAGVVRVFMPADIKAGRFSGSLWQGRVYQLTWRNVTIEDVHWQLTFSSWRPAIKVALRDPRGLQGTGTLRGWHDLEWYEWQLSAPADFVRQQLSLALAMTLKGGLQLQLHQGEFTSHGCQRLGGVIKWRQAQMATPLGDLDLTDVDGELSCNGKGELALVLKQDSPHLNIEGRGVVGAGGGYRF
;
A
#
# COMPACT_ATOMS: atom_id res chain seq x y z
N MET A 1 -32.87 -6.68 38.26
CA MET A 1 -32.89 -6.69 36.78
C MET A 1 -33.87 -7.77 36.31
N SER A 2 -35.00 -7.40 35.70
CA SER A 2 -36.09 -8.35 35.39
C SER A 2 -35.62 -9.45 34.43
N LEU A 3 -36.12 -10.68 34.59
CA LEU A 3 -35.77 -11.84 33.75
C LEU A 3 -36.02 -11.56 32.25
N LYS A 4 -37.01 -10.71 31.94
CA LYS A 4 -37.30 -10.22 30.58
C LYS A 4 -36.17 -9.35 30.01
N LEU A 5 -35.58 -8.48 30.83
CA LEU A 5 -34.46 -7.63 30.40
C LEU A 5 -33.20 -8.45 30.12
N LYS A 6 -32.91 -9.49 30.93
CA LYS A 6 -31.78 -10.40 30.68
C LYS A 6 -31.93 -11.19 29.37
N LYS A 7 -33.15 -11.67 29.07
CA LYS A 7 -33.44 -12.36 27.81
C LYS A 7 -33.32 -11.42 26.60
N LEU A 8 -33.81 -10.19 26.72
CA LEU A 8 -33.68 -9.17 25.68
C LEU A 8 -32.21 -8.85 25.39
N VAL A 9 -31.41 -8.63 26.44
CA VAL A 9 -29.96 -8.39 26.31
C VAL A 9 -29.26 -9.59 25.66
N LEU A 10 -29.58 -10.81 26.07
CA LEU A 10 -28.99 -12.02 25.47
C LEU A 10 -29.30 -12.13 23.97
N VAL A 11 -30.57 -11.92 23.58
CA VAL A 11 -30.98 -11.96 22.17
C VAL A 11 -30.29 -10.86 21.37
N LEU A 12 -30.19 -9.65 21.93
CA LEU A 12 -29.50 -8.53 21.29
C LEU A 12 -28.00 -8.83 21.09
N VAL A 13 -27.33 -9.39 22.09
CA VAL A 13 -25.92 -9.77 22.01
C VAL A 13 -25.72 -10.88 20.98
N CYS A 14 -26.55 -11.94 20.99
CA CYS A 14 -26.49 -13.00 19.98
C CYS A 14 -26.71 -12.45 18.56
N TYR A 15 -27.67 -11.54 18.41
CA TYR A 15 -27.94 -10.89 17.12
C TYR A 15 -26.75 -10.08 16.63
N LEU A 16 -26.12 -9.26 17.49
CA LEU A 16 -24.94 -8.49 17.14
C LEU A 16 -23.74 -9.37 16.77
N LEU A 17 -23.53 -10.49 17.49
CA LEU A 17 -22.47 -11.44 17.16
C LEU A 17 -22.70 -12.12 15.80
N LEU A 18 -23.94 -12.51 15.50
CA LEU A 18 -24.31 -13.07 14.19
C LEU A 18 -24.11 -12.05 13.07
N LEU A 19 -24.50 -10.79 13.31
CA LEU A 19 -24.36 -9.71 12.34
C LEU A 19 -22.89 -9.37 12.09
N ALA A 20 -22.06 -9.32 13.14
CA ALA A 20 -20.62 -9.16 13.00
C ALA A 20 -20.01 -10.35 12.22
N GLY A 21 -20.35 -11.59 12.59
CA GLY A 21 -19.84 -12.80 11.94
C GLY A 21 -20.20 -12.92 10.47
N ASN A 22 -21.40 -12.50 10.07
CA ASN A 22 -21.93 -12.61 8.71
C ASN A 22 -21.94 -11.28 7.95
N ALA A 23 -21.20 -10.27 8.42
CA ALA A 23 -21.16 -8.97 7.77
C ALA A 23 -20.66 -9.12 6.32
N PRO A 24 -21.41 -8.64 5.31
CA PRO A 24 -21.00 -8.75 3.92
C PRO A 24 -19.83 -7.80 3.61
N ALA A 25 -18.98 -8.18 2.67
CA ALA A 25 -17.83 -7.39 2.24
C ALA A 25 -18.20 -5.94 1.82
N GLY A 26 -19.43 -5.73 1.33
CA GLY A 26 -19.93 -4.42 0.92
C GLY A 26 -19.99 -3.37 2.03
N VAL A 27 -19.98 -3.78 3.31
CA VAL A 27 -19.95 -2.85 4.45
C VAL A 27 -18.71 -1.95 4.42
N VAL A 28 -17.58 -2.46 3.88
CA VAL A 28 -16.33 -1.69 3.76
C VAL A 28 -16.52 -0.41 2.94
N ARG A 29 -17.45 -0.39 1.97
CA ARG A 29 -17.72 0.78 1.12
C ARG A 29 -18.10 2.02 1.94
N VAL A 30 -18.74 1.87 3.10
CA VAL A 30 -19.12 3.00 3.97
C VAL A 30 -17.90 3.68 4.59
N PHE A 31 -16.81 2.95 4.78
CA PHE A 31 -15.55 3.45 5.34
C PHE A 31 -14.57 3.93 4.27
N MET A 32 -14.89 3.76 2.99
CA MET A 32 -14.01 4.20 1.90
C MET A 32 -14.17 5.71 1.64
N PRO A 33 -13.07 6.43 1.40
CA PRO A 33 -13.11 7.80 0.92
C PRO A 33 -13.90 7.93 -0.39
N ALA A 34 -14.59 9.06 -0.59
CA ALA A 34 -15.37 9.33 -1.80
C ALA A 34 -14.54 9.31 -3.11
N ASP A 35 -13.21 9.49 -2.99
CA ASP A 35 -12.24 9.42 -4.09
C ASP A 35 -12.02 7.99 -4.63
N ILE A 36 -12.46 6.95 -3.90
CA ILE A 36 -12.27 5.54 -4.26
C ILE A 36 -13.57 4.98 -4.84
N LYS A 37 -13.53 4.63 -6.12
CA LYS A 37 -14.65 3.93 -6.79
C LYS A 37 -14.39 2.43 -6.72
N ALA A 38 -15.17 1.74 -5.92
CA ALA A 38 -15.11 0.28 -5.81
C ALA A 38 -16.24 -0.37 -6.61
N GLY A 39 -15.90 -1.31 -7.50
CA GLY A 39 -16.84 -2.09 -8.28
C GLY A 39 -17.62 -3.11 -7.45
N ARG A 40 -17.41 -4.41 -7.73
CA ARG A 40 -18.16 -5.50 -7.08
C ARG A 40 -17.41 -5.99 -5.84
N PHE A 41 -18.11 -6.11 -4.72
CA PHE A 41 -17.62 -6.78 -3.52
C PHE A 41 -18.06 -8.24 -3.50
N SER A 42 -17.19 -9.12 -3.00
CA SER A 42 -17.46 -10.54 -2.80
C SER A 42 -16.90 -11.00 -1.46
N GLY A 43 -17.57 -11.94 -0.80
CA GLY A 43 -17.16 -12.47 0.50
C GLY A 43 -17.71 -11.68 1.70
N SER A 44 -17.03 -11.78 2.83
CA SER A 44 -17.41 -11.15 4.10
C SER A 44 -16.51 -9.96 4.45
N LEU A 45 -16.89 -9.22 5.48
CA LEU A 45 -16.05 -8.18 6.08
C LEU A 45 -14.70 -8.75 6.54
N TRP A 46 -14.69 -10.01 7.00
CA TRP A 46 -13.50 -10.70 7.49
C TRP A 46 -12.60 -11.17 6.36
N GLN A 47 -13.16 -11.82 5.34
CA GLN A 47 -12.41 -12.30 4.19
C GLN A 47 -13.22 -11.97 2.94
N GLY A 48 -12.74 -10.97 2.21
CA GLY A 48 -13.43 -10.46 1.07
C GLY A 48 -12.50 -10.08 -0.06
N ARG A 49 -13.12 -9.81 -1.19
CA ARG A 49 -12.48 -9.33 -2.40
C ARG A 49 -13.30 -8.21 -2.97
N VAL A 50 -12.62 -7.20 -3.50
CA VAL A 50 -13.23 -6.15 -4.31
C VAL A 50 -12.62 -6.19 -5.70
N TYR A 51 -13.51 -6.18 -6.69
CA TYR A 51 -13.15 -6.13 -8.08
C TYR A 51 -13.23 -4.69 -8.59
N GLN A 52 -12.25 -4.28 -9.39
CA GLN A 52 -12.18 -2.97 -10.03
C GLN A 52 -12.24 -1.83 -9.01
N LEU A 53 -11.17 -1.69 -8.24
CA LEU A 53 -10.97 -0.57 -7.33
C LEU A 53 -10.22 0.55 -8.06
N THR A 54 -10.90 1.65 -8.35
CA THR A 54 -10.31 2.82 -9.02
C THR A 54 -10.03 3.94 -8.02
N TRP A 55 -8.79 4.39 -7.96
CA TRP A 55 -8.35 5.54 -7.17
C TRP A 55 -7.47 6.47 -8.01
N ARG A 56 -7.87 7.73 -8.18
CA ARG A 56 -7.08 8.80 -8.84
C ARG A 56 -6.35 8.34 -10.12
N ASN A 57 -7.10 7.67 -11.02
CA ASN A 57 -6.65 7.11 -12.31
C ASN A 57 -5.93 5.74 -12.27
N VAL A 58 -5.71 5.17 -11.08
CA VAL A 58 -5.24 3.78 -10.93
C VAL A 58 -6.43 2.86 -10.71
N THR A 59 -6.70 1.99 -11.68
CA THR A 59 -7.65 0.88 -11.48
C THR A 59 -6.89 -0.37 -11.09
N ILE A 60 -7.22 -0.97 -9.94
CA ILE A 60 -6.69 -2.25 -9.49
C ILE A 60 -7.80 -3.27 -9.68
N GLU A 61 -7.55 -4.31 -10.47
CA GLU A 61 -8.60 -5.28 -10.78
C GLU A 61 -9.00 -6.18 -9.62
N ASP A 62 -8.05 -6.72 -8.87
CA ASP A 62 -8.31 -7.65 -7.76
C ASP A 62 -7.63 -7.15 -6.49
N VAL A 63 -8.44 -6.83 -5.48
CA VAL A 63 -7.95 -6.55 -4.13
C VAL A 63 -8.63 -7.51 -3.18
N HIS A 64 -7.83 -8.33 -2.50
CA HIS A 64 -8.29 -9.24 -1.48
C HIS A 64 -7.83 -8.78 -0.11
N TRP A 65 -8.69 -8.96 0.89
CA TRP A 65 -8.33 -8.75 2.28
C TRP A 65 -8.76 -9.93 3.12
N GLN A 66 -8.02 -10.14 4.20
CA GLN A 66 -8.30 -11.17 5.18
C GLN A 66 -7.93 -10.65 6.56
N LEU A 67 -8.92 -10.50 7.43
CA LEU A 67 -8.71 -10.28 8.85
C LEU A 67 -8.16 -11.57 9.46
N THR A 68 -7.03 -11.44 10.12
CA THR A 68 -6.38 -12.46 10.91
C THR A 68 -6.16 -11.91 12.32
N PHE A 69 -6.07 -12.80 13.29
CA PHE A 69 -5.74 -12.45 14.66
C PHE A 69 -4.37 -13.02 14.97
N SER A 70 -3.35 -12.17 14.99
CA SER A 70 -1.98 -12.57 15.32
C SER A 70 -1.67 -12.12 16.73
N SER A 71 -1.33 -13.05 17.61
CA SER A 71 -1.00 -12.76 19.02
C SER A 71 -2.08 -11.93 19.73
N TRP A 72 -3.36 -12.30 19.55
CA TRP A 72 -4.53 -11.59 20.11
C TRP A 72 -4.74 -10.16 19.61
N ARG A 73 -3.99 -9.72 18.60
CA ARG A 73 -4.18 -8.42 17.94
C ARG A 73 -4.81 -8.63 16.56
N PRO A 74 -5.84 -7.86 16.21
CA PRO A 74 -6.39 -7.90 14.87
C PRO A 74 -5.36 -7.35 13.88
N ALA A 75 -5.23 -8.05 12.77
CA ALA A 75 -4.36 -7.68 11.66
C ALA A 75 -5.11 -7.96 10.35
N ILE A 76 -5.02 -7.06 9.39
CA ILE A 76 -5.66 -7.21 8.09
C ILE A 76 -4.56 -7.50 7.08
N LYS A 77 -4.52 -8.73 6.56
CA LYS A 77 -3.70 -9.05 5.39
C LYS A 77 -4.41 -8.52 4.16
N VAL A 78 -3.76 -7.63 3.43
CA VAL A 78 -4.24 -7.07 2.18
C VAL A 78 -3.34 -7.59 1.08
N ALA A 79 -3.93 -7.98 -0.03
CA ALA A 79 -3.15 -8.14 -1.22
C ALA A 79 -3.88 -7.71 -2.48
N LEU A 80 -3.08 -7.24 -3.43
CA LEU A 80 -3.49 -6.49 -4.60
C LEU A 80 -2.88 -7.20 -5.80
N ARG A 81 -3.66 -7.36 -6.87
CA ARG A 81 -3.19 -7.93 -8.13
C ARG A 81 -3.86 -7.22 -9.29
N ASP A 82 -3.04 -6.85 -10.25
CA ASP A 82 -3.46 -6.20 -11.48
C ASP A 82 -2.84 -6.92 -12.68
N PRO A 83 -3.57 -7.07 -13.81
CA PRO A 83 -3.04 -7.69 -15.02
C PRO A 83 -1.85 -6.93 -15.62
N ARG A 84 -1.70 -5.63 -15.34
CA ARG A 84 -0.58 -4.82 -15.82
C ARG A 84 0.73 -5.10 -15.08
N GLY A 85 0.75 -6.12 -14.21
CA GLY A 85 1.94 -6.55 -13.47
C GLY A 85 2.13 -5.88 -12.11
N LEU A 86 1.17 -5.04 -11.68
CA LEU A 86 1.16 -4.52 -10.31
C LEU A 86 0.66 -5.60 -9.36
N GLN A 87 1.45 -5.91 -8.35
CA GLN A 87 1.08 -6.84 -7.29
C GLN A 87 1.57 -6.32 -5.94
N GLY A 88 0.75 -6.46 -4.90
CA GLY A 88 0.98 -5.89 -3.59
C GLY A 88 0.63 -6.87 -2.49
N THR A 89 1.62 -7.26 -1.73
CA THR A 89 1.67 -7.93 -0.43
C THR A 89 1.52 -7.03 0.78
N GLY A 90 0.73 -7.30 1.82
CA GLY A 90 0.94 -6.55 3.07
C GLY A 90 0.05 -6.91 4.25
N THR A 91 0.47 -6.52 5.44
CA THR A 91 -0.33 -6.63 6.66
C THR A 91 -0.50 -5.26 7.29
N LEU A 92 -1.74 -4.89 7.62
CA LEU A 92 -2.07 -3.71 8.41
C LEU A 92 -2.40 -4.14 9.83
N ARG A 93 -1.90 -3.41 10.81
CA ARG A 93 -2.21 -3.59 12.23
C ARG A 93 -2.60 -2.24 12.83
N GLY A 94 -3.26 -2.30 13.98
CA GLY A 94 -3.67 -1.10 14.72
C GLY A 94 -5.06 -0.61 14.34
N TRP A 95 -5.73 0.00 15.32
CA TRP A 95 -7.07 0.59 15.19
C TRP A 95 -7.05 2.12 15.17
N HIS A 96 -6.11 2.74 15.92
CA HIS A 96 -5.96 4.19 16.01
C HIS A 96 -4.77 4.65 15.16
N ASP A 97 -3.60 4.07 15.42
CA ASP A 97 -2.40 4.27 14.62
C ASP A 97 -2.30 3.14 13.59
N LEU A 98 -2.28 3.51 12.31
CA LEU A 98 -2.22 2.55 11.22
C LEU A 98 -0.77 2.10 11.02
N GLU A 99 -0.48 0.88 11.45
CA GLU A 99 0.81 0.24 11.29
C GLU A 99 0.83 -0.67 10.06
N TRP A 100 1.80 -0.44 9.18
CA TRP A 100 2.07 -1.20 7.98
C TRP A 100 3.22 -2.15 8.27
N TYR A 101 3.02 -3.44 8.02
CA TYR A 101 4.00 -4.47 8.32
C TYR A 101 4.21 -5.40 7.13
N GLU A 102 5.48 -5.67 6.80
CA GLU A 102 5.91 -6.58 5.72
C GLU A 102 5.16 -6.34 4.41
N TRP A 103 5.08 -5.07 4.00
CA TRP A 103 4.49 -4.71 2.73
C TRP A 103 5.47 -4.98 1.59
N GLN A 104 5.00 -5.63 0.53
CA GLN A 104 5.79 -5.97 -0.64
C GLN A 104 5.02 -5.56 -1.88
N LEU A 105 5.40 -4.47 -2.51
CA LEU A 105 4.78 -4.01 -3.75
C LEU A 105 5.74 -4.24 -4.90
N SER A 106 5.29 -4.83 -5.99
CA SER A 106 6.08 -4.86 -7.21
C SER A 106 5.27 -4.38 -8.39
N ALA A 107 5.90 -3.57 -9.24
CA ALA A 107 5.30 -2.99 -10.41
C ALA A 107 6.35 -2.84 -11.52
N PRO A 108 5.94 -2.90 -12.80
CA PRO A 108 6.83 -2.52 -13.89
C PRO A 108 7.21 -1.03 -13.79
N ALA A 109 8.46 -0.70 -14.15
CA ALA A 109 8.93 0.68 -14.11
C ALA A 109 8.10 1.63 -14.99
N ASP A 110 7.65 1.14 -16.13
CA ASP A 110 6.80 1.92 -17.02
C ASP A 110 5.44 2.27 -16.40
N PHE A 111 4.86 1.37 -15.61
CA PHE A 111 3.61 1.62 -14.90
C PHE A 111 3.76 2.77 -13.88
N VAL A 112 4.84 2.75 -13.10
CA VAL A 112 5.14 3.79 -12.11
C VAL A 112 5.37 5.14 -12.80
N ARG A 113 6.11 5.15 -13.92
CA ARG A 113 6.35 6.35 -14.74
C ARG A 113 5.05 6.98 -15.23
N GLN A 114 4.13 6.17 -15.77
CA GLN A 114 2.83 6.65 -16.25
C GLN A 114 2.02 7.29 -15.11
N GLN A 115 2.07 6.70 -13.90
CA GLN A 115 1.31 7.20 -12.76
C GLN A 115 1.89 8.50 -12.18
N LEU A 116 3.21 8.64 -12.14
CA LEU A 116 3.89 9.84 -11.68
C LEU A 116 3.88 10.98 -12.70
N SER A 117 3.30 10.76 -13.89
CA SER A 117 3.21 11.75 -14.97
C SER A 117 4.55 12.41 -15.30
N LEU A 118 5.66 11.64 -15.27
CA LEU A 118 6.97 12.20 -15.60
C LEU A 118 6.92 12.72 -17.05
N ALA A 119 7.07 14.04 -17.19
CA ALA A 119 6.89 14.76 -18.46
C ALA A 119 7.99 14.52 -19.50
N LEU A 120 9.04 13.77 -19.15
CA LEU A 120 10.10 13.45 -20.10
C LEU A 120 9.72 12.24 -20.96
N ALA A 121 10.00 12.32 -22.25
CA ALA A 121 9.88 11.24 -23.23
C ALA A 121 10.97 10.16 -23.00
N MET A 122 11.05 9.65 -21.78
CA MET A 122 11.91 8.55 -21.39
C MET A 122 11.05 7.32 -21.13
N THR A 123 11.54 6.15 -21.53
CA THR A 123 10.90 4.87 -21.18
C THR A 123 11.71 4.21 -20.08
N LEU A 124 11.06 3.85 -18.97
CA LEU A 124 11.69 3.09 -17.90
C LEU A 124 11.33 1.62 -18.07
N LYS A 125 12.34 0.76 -18.18
CA LYS A 125 12.17 -0.70 -18.20
C LYS A 125 12.73 -1.33 -16.92
N GLY A 126 12.36 -2.59 -16.71
CA GLY A 126 12.70 -3.33 -15.50
C GLY A 126 11.54 -3.39 -14.50
N GLY A 127 11.79 -4.12 -13.41
CA GLY A 127 10.82 -4.33 -12.33
C GLY A 127 11.22 -3.57 -11.08
N LEU A 128 10.31 -2.73 -10.57
CA LEU A 128 10.46 -2.16 -9.23
C LEU A 128 9.82 -3.07 -8.20
N GLN A 129 10.55 -3.27 -7.11
CA GLN A 129 10.14 -4.02 -5.93
C GLN A 129 10.36 -3.14 -4.71
N LEU A 130 9.28 -2.74 -4.05
CA LEU A 130 9.28 -2.05 -2.77
C LEU A 130 9.03 -3.08 -1.68
N GLN A 131 9.94 -3.18 -0.72
CA GLN A 131 9.81 -4.02 0.46
C GLN A 131 9.85 -3.13 1.70
N LEU A 132 8.73 -2.99 2.38
CA LEU A 132 8.58 -2.23 3.59
C LEU A 132 8.47 -3.19 4.78
N HIS A 133 9.44 -3.13 5.70
CA HIS A 133 9.43 -3.95 6.91
C HIS A 133 8.41 -3.42 7.92
N GLN A 134 8.48 -2.12 8.21
CA GLN A 134 7.58 -1.44 9.13
C GLN A 134 7.32 -0.01 8.65
N GLY A 135 6.07 0.43 8.72
CA GLY A 135 5.65 1.80 8.48
C GLY A 135 4.61 2.21 9.50
N GLU A 136 4.78 3.37 10.11
CA GLU A 136 3.88 3.94 11.11
C GLU A 136 3.58 5.37 10.70
N PHE A 137 2.34 5.59 10.27
CA PHE A 137 1.87 6.87 9.79
C PHE A 137 0.79 7.41 10.73
N THR A 138 0.99 8.64 11.19
CA THR A 138 0.07 9.35 12.08
C THR A 138 -0.50 10.57 11.35
N SER A 139 -1.48 11.23 11.96
CA SER A 139 -2.00 12.52 11.47
C SER A 139 -0.90 13.61 11.34
N HIS A 140 0.19 13.48 12.09
CA HIS A 140 1.33 14.40 12.08
C HIS A 140 2.42 14.04 11.06
N GLY A 141 2.23 12.99 10.26
CA GLY A 141 3.19 12.53 9.25
C GLY A 141 3.78 11.17 9.57
N CYS A 142 4.91 10.86 8.93
CA CYS A 142 5.57 9.59 9.07
C CYS A 142 6.42 9.52 10.34
N GLN A 143 6.08 8.62 11.27
CA GLN A 143 6.81 8.43 12.53
C GLN A 143 7.97 7.46 12.36
N ARG A 144 7.69 6.31 11.75
CA ARG A 144 8.67 5.25 11.53
C ARG A 144 8.45 4.64 10.17
N LEU A 145 9.52 4.49 9.41
CA LEU A 145 9.50 3.79 8.13
C LEU A 145 10.85 3.12 7.95
N GLY A 146 10.82 1.83 7.66
CA GLY A 146 11.99 1.06 7.31
C GLY A 146 11.66 0.20 6.12
N GLY A 147 12.20 0.55 4.96
CA GLY A 147 11.97 -0.20 3.74
C GLY A 147 13.07 0.00 2.71
N VAL A 148 13.10 -0.90 1.74
CA VAL A 148 14.01 -0.86 0.61
C VAL A 148 13.23 -0.90 -0.69
N ILE A 149 13.68 -0.12 -1.66
CA ILE A 149 13.23 -0.16 -3.05
C ILE A 149 14.35 -0.79 -3.86
N LYS A 150 14.01 -1.73 -4.70
CA LYS A 150 14.94 -2.39 -5.62
C LYS A 150 14.38 -2.27 -7.02
N TRP A 151 15.10 -1.61 -7.90
CA TRP A 151 14.78 -1.57 -9.32
C TRP A 151 15.76 -2.47 -10.05
N ARG A 152 15.26 -3.63 -10.48
CA ARG A 152 16.04 -4.65 -11.17
C ARG A 152 15.91 -4.52 -12.66
N GLN A 153 17.01 -4.79 -13.37
CA GLN A 153 17.10 -4.63 -14.83
C GLN A 153 16.68 -3.22 -15.25
N ALA A 154 17.17 -2.24 -14.49
CA ALA A 154 16.85 -0.84 -14.64
C ALA A 154 17.45 -0.31 -15.94
N GLN A 155 16.60 -0.02 -16.92
CA GLN A 155 17.02 0.57 -18.18
C GLN A 155 16.19 1.83 -18.45
N MET A 156 16.88 2.91 -18.78
CA MET A 156 16.28 4.19 -19.11
C MET A 156 16.56 4.50 -20.58
N ALA A 157 15.55 4.37 -21.42
CA ALA A 157 15.64 4.80 -22.82
C ALA A 157 15.38 6.30 -22.89
N THR A 158 16.37 7.09 -23.31
CA THR A 158 16.25 8.54 -23.51
C THR A 158 16.39 8.88 -24.99
N PRO A 159 15.90 10.05 -25.46
CA PRO A 159 16.09 10.48 -26.84
C PRO A 159 17.56 10.59 -27.27
N LEU A 160 18.47 10.70 -26.30
CA LEU A 160 19.92 10.80 -26.50
C LEU A 160 20.62 9.43 -26.55
N GLY A 161 19.91 8.35 -26.20
CA GLY A 161 20.45 6.99 -26.12
C GLY A 161 19.87 6.20 -24.94
N ASP A 162 20.06 4.88 -25.00
CA ASP A 162 19.69 3.97 -23.92
C ASP A 162 20.77 3.96 -22.83
N LEU A 163 20.35 4.21 -21.59
CA LEU A 163 21.19 4.12 -20.41
C LEU A 163 20.81 2.86 -19.62
N ASP A 164 21.74 1.93 -19.53
CA ASP A 164 21.61 0.75 -18.67
C ASP A 164 22.14 1.08 -17.27
N LEU A 165 21.23 1.04 -16.28
CA LEU A 165 21.51 1.29 -14.87
C LEU A 165 21.70 -0.02 -14.10
N THR A 166 21.41 -1.17 -14.75
CA THR A 166 21.48 -2.53 -14.20
C THR A 166 20.60 -2.74 -12.97
N ASP A 167 21.06 -2.33 -11.79
CA ASP A 167 20.36 -2.45 -10.53
C ASP A 167 20.47 -1.16 -9.73
N VAL A 168 19.33 -0.66 -9.24
CA VAL A 168 19.27 0.53 -8.38
C VAL A 168 18.62 0.12 -7.06
N ASP A 169 19.32 0.37 -5.96
CA ASP A 169 18.80 0.14 -4.62
C ASP A 169 18.49 1.49 -3.95
N GLY A 170 17.38 1.53 -3.22
CA GLY A 170 16.92 2.71 -2.52
C GLY A 170 16.53 2.34 -1.09
N GLU A 171 16.88 3.19 -0.14
CA GLU A 171 16.46 3.03 1.25
C GLU A 171 15.43 4.10 1.60
N LEU A 172 14.33 3.66 2.19
CA LEU A 172 13.24 4.49 2.66
C LEU A 172 13.31 4.61 4.18
N SER A 173 13.36 5.83 4.66
CA SER A 173 13.34 6.16 6.08
C SER A 173 12.43 7.35 6.35
N CYS A 174 12.07 7.59 7.60
CA CYS A 174 11.39 8.82 7.99
C CYS A 174 12.29 9.71 8.81
N ASN A 175 12.27 10.99 8.47
CA ASN A 175 13.06 12.01 9.15
C ASN A 175 12.33 12.45 10.43
N GLY A 176 13.07 12.94 11.43
CA GLY A 176 12.53 13.41 12.71
C GLY A 176 11.54 14.59 12.60
N LYS A 177 11.31 15.11 11.39
CA LYS A 177 10.31 16.12 11.07
C LYS A 177 8.98 15.55 10.52
N GLY A 178 8.84 14.23 10.45
CA GLY A 178 7.64 13.57 9.90
C GLY A 178 7.64 13.42 8.38
N GLU A 179 8.76 13.71 7.71
CA GLU A 179 8.93 13.65 6.25
C GLU A 179 9.47 12.28 5.82
N LEU A 180 9.06 11.83 4.65
CA LEU A 180 9.54 10.56 4.07
C LEU A 180 10.83 10.84 3.28
N ALA A 181 11.94 10.25 3.72
CA ALA A 181 13.23 10.34 3.07
C ALA A 181 13.51 9.08 2.25
N LEU A 182 13.90 9.30 1.00
CA LEU A 182 14.33 8.28 0.05
C LEU A 182 15.79 8.54 -0.31
N VAL A 183 16.67 7.61 0.04
CA VAL A 183 18.08 7.65 -0.34
C VAL A 183 18.29 6.61 -1.42
N LEU A 184 18.51 7.05 -2.66
CA LEU A 184 18.83 6.20 -3.79
C LEU A 184 20.34 6.05 -3.88
N LYS A 185 20.80 4.80 -3.97
CA LYS A 185 22.19 4.44 -4.21
C LYS A 185 22.24 3.55 -5.44
N GLN A 186 22.87 4.06 -6.48
CA GLN A 186 23.20 3.27 -7.65
C GLN A 186 24.67 2.90 -7.58
N ASP A 187 24.94 1.63 -7.29
CA ASP A 187 26.29 1.07 -7.27
C ASP A 187 26.48 0.30 -8.58
N SER A 188 26.70 1.04 -9.67
CA SER A 188 27.03 0.44 -10.97
C SER A 188 28.52 0.56 -11.25
N PRO A 189 29.15 -0.38 -11.98
CA PRO A 189 30.58 -0.31 -12.34
C PRO A 189 30.98 0.97 -13.10
N HIS A 190 30.00 1.66 -13.69
CA HIS A 190 30.19 2.81 -14.58
C HIS A 190 29.70 4.14 -13.98
N LEU A 191 28.85 4.14 -12.94
CA LEU A 191 28.33 5.35 -12.32
C LEU A 191 27.99 5.10 -10.84
N ASN A 192 28.51 5.98 -9.98
CA ASN A 192 28.13 6.07 -8.58
C ASN A 192 27.25 7.32 -8.42
N ILE A 193 25.95 7.11 -8.34
CA ILE A 193 24.97 8.18 -8.12
C ILE A 193 24.32 7.96 -6.75
N GLU A 194 24.52 8.94 -5.86
CA GLU A 194 23.76 9.06 -4.62
C GLU A 194 22.73 10.20 -4.79
N GLY A 195 21.44 9.86 -4.73
CA GLY A 195 20.34 10.82 -4.80
C GLY A 195 19.55 10.81 -3.50
N ARG A 196 19.24 11.98 -2.94
CA ARG A 196 18.46 12.08 -1.70
C ARG A 196 17.17 12.86 -1.95
N GLY A 197 16.08 12.12 -2.08
CA GLY A 197 14.74 12.68 -2.14
C GLY A 197 14.13 12.80 -0.75
N VAL A 198 13.45 13.90 -0.44
CA VAL A 198 12.52 14.01 0.69
C VAL A 198 11.17 14.46 0.20
N VAL A 199 10.13 13.73 0.61
CA VAL A 199 8.73 14.02 0.31
C VAL A 199 8.02 14.39 1.60
N GLY A 200 7.53 15.63 1.67
CA GLY A 200 6.73 16.12 2.79
C GLY A 200 5.28 15.63 2.71
N ALA A 201 4.58 15.63 3.84
CA ALA A 201 3.18 15.16 3.95
C ALA A 201 2.19 15.88 3.02
N GLY A 202 2.53 17.08 2.53
CA GLY A 202 1.76 17.84 1.54
C GLY A 202 2.04 17.53 0.07
N GLY A 203 2.87 16.52 -0.23
CA GLY A 203 3.23 16.13 -1.61
C GLY A 203 4.35 16.96 -2.24
N GLY A 204 4.94 17.91 -1.50
CA GLY A 204 6.15 18.60 -1.93
C GLY A 204 7.35 17.66 -1.89
N TYR A 205 8.08 17.55 -2.99
CA TYR A 205 9.30 16.75 -3.09
C TYR A 205 10.53 17.64 -3.27
N ARG A 206 11.64 17.29 -2.64
CA ARG A 206 12.96 17.89 -2.87
C ARG A 206 13.92 16.75 -3.18
N PHE A 207 14.62 16.83 -4.32
CA PHE A 207 15.70 15.93 -4.70
C PHE A 207 17.06 16.63 -4.54
#